data_AF-S7PR36-F1
#
_entry.id   AF-S7PR36-F1
#
_cell.length_a   1.000
_cell.length_b   1.000
_cell.length_c   1.000
_cell.angle_alpha   90.00
_cell.angle_beta   90.00
_cell.angle_gamma   90.00
#
_symmetry.space_group_name_H-M   'P 1'
#
loop_
_entity.id
_entity.type
_entity.pdbx_description
1 polymer ?
#
loop_
_entity_poly.entity_id
_entity_poly.type
_entity_poly.pdbx_seq_one_letter_code
_entity_poly.pdbx_strand_id
1 'polypeptide(L)'
;MSINIYNASASMHPLGWPLRGIDVCPHCPALRLQFIGLAILIYDHILTLHSEWSLIWRAPPSFAKYAFLLNRYLVPGCMTAAIYQMSLFTYADLTTSGCQVLLLTLSLLSICSIAMANGLVLMRVMLLWGENRTAKRLLGASFMLSTLCTFTAFILAMWRMLLDIQFFPYVQMCVPTRTSRWLIATWASPLLFDLFTLLTTVYNTLSRPRDAHVPLRKALARDGISFFLGLVALRILNLSLAATLDPSLTMLAVFFVWSCITTLLNRSLLRLRKAELDSDAADAPGLTTGRSSPFGVPFKE
;
A
#
# COMPACT_ATOMS: atom_id res chain seq x y z
N MET A 1 -31.67 -0.78 -5.17
CA MET A 1 -32.20 -1.12 -6.51
C MET A 1 -31.04 -1.74 -7.29
N SER A 2 -30.86 -3.05 -7.17
CA SER A 2 -29.77 -3.77 -7.84
C SER A 2 -30.13 -3.90 -9.31
N ILE A 3 -29.46 -3.13 -10.17
CA ILE A 3 -29.55 -3.36 -11.61
C ILE A 3 -28.79 -4.66 -11.87
N ASN A 4 -29.56 -5.70 -12.13
CA ASN A 4 -29.05 -6.99 -12.55
C ASN A 4 -28.41 -6.80 -13.93
N ILE A 5 -27.06 -6.81 -13.99
CA ILE A 5 -26.27 -6.52 -15.20
C ILE A 5 -26.66 -7.44 -16.36
N TYR A 6 -27.23 -8.61 -16.07
CA TYR A 6 -27.75 -9.57 -17.05
C TYR A 6 -28.97 -9.08 -17.85
N ASN A 7 -29.76 -8.12 -17.34
CA ASN A 7 -31.00 -7.66 -17.99
C ASN A 7 -30.86 -6.32 -18.72
N ALA A 8 -29.66 -5.73 -18.80
CA ALA A 8 -29.41 -4.48 -19.53
C ALA A 8 -29.30 -4.67 -21.05
N SER A 9 -29.84 -5.77 -21.60
CA SER A 9 -29.75 -6.11 -23.02
C SER A 9 -30.64 -5.25 -23.94
N ALA A 10 -31.48 -4.35 -23.40
CA ALA A 10 -32.46 -3.62 -24.21
C ALA A 10 -32.84 -2.21 -23.73
N SER A 11 -32.01 -1.51 -22.94
CA SER A 11 -32.31 -0.12 -22.55
C SER A 11 -31.61 0.89 -23.47
N MET A 12 -32.38 1.61 -24.29
CA MET A 12 -31.94 2.80 -25.04
C MET A 12 -32.13 4.07 -24.19
N HIS A 13 -31.27 5.08 -24.35
CA HIS A 13 -31.52 6.42 -23.82
C HIS A 13 -32.81 6.98 -24.48
N PRO A 14 -33.68 7.76 -23.79
CA PRO A 14 -34.87 8.38 -24.39
C PRO A 14 -34.61 9.29 -25.61
N LEU A 15 -33.34 9.53 -25.96
CA LEU A 15 -32.90 10.31 -27.12
C LEU A 15 -32.34 9.44 -28.27
N GLY A 16 -32.48 8.11 -28.22
CA GLY A 16 -32.15 7.21 -29.34
C GLY A 16 -30.66 6.91 -29.55
N TRP A 17 -29.78 7.31 -28.62
CA TRP A 17 -28.36 6.95 -28.65
C TRP A 17 -28.12 5.61 -27.94
N PRO A 18 -27.18 4.76 -28.41
CA PRO A 18 -26.70 3.63 -27.62
C PRO A 18 -26.10 4.17 -26.32
N LEU A 19 -26.53 3.63 -25.17
CA LEU A 19 -26.04 4.06 -23.87
C LEU A 19 -24.51 3.93 -23.83
N ARG A 20 -23.79 5.04 -23.73
CA ARG A 20 -22.34 5.02 -23.55
C ARG A 20 -22.03 4.57 -22.12
N GLY A 21 -20.92 3.88 -21.89
CA GLY A 21 -20.54 3.36 -20.56
C GLY A 21 -20.51 4.40 -19.43
N ILE A 22 -20.35 5.70 -19.75
CA ILE A 22 -20.47 6.81 -18.78
C ILE A 22 -21.93 7.06 -18.35
N ASP A 23 -22.90 6.80 -19.22
CA ASP A 23 -24.34 6.88 -18.95
C ASP A 23 -24.88 5.58 -18.33
N VAL A 24 -24.20 4.44 -18.56
CA VAL A 24 -24.51 3.13 -17.95
C VAL A 24 -23.85 2.96 -16.57
N CYS A 25 -22.67 3.55 -16.36
CA CYS A 25 -21.95 3.47 -15.09
C CYS A 25 -21.56 4.83 -14.46
N PRO A 26 -22.42 5.87 -14.47
CA PRO A 26 -22.21 7.06 -13.67
C PRO A 26 -22.21 6.74 -12.16
N HIS A 27 -22.57 5.51 -11.78
CA HIS A 27 -22.70 5.03 -10.40
C HIS A 27 -21.66 3.99 -9.99
N CYS A 28 -20.58 3.72 -10.74
CA CYS A 28 -19.57 2.74 -10.29
C CYS A 28 -18.77 3.33 -9.10
N PRO A 29 -19.01 2.88 -7.86
CA PRO A 29 -18.39 3.49 -6.70
C PRO A 29 -16.88 3.19 -6.63
N ALA A 30 -16.44 2.12 -7.30
CA ALA A 30 -15.05 1.67 -7.31
C ALA A 30 -14.15 2.64 -8.07
N LEU A 31 -14.60 3.10 -9.24
CA LEU A 31 -13.84 4.04 -10.07
C LEU A 31 -13.69 5.41 -9.37
N ARG A 32 -14.76 5.91 -8.75
CA ARG A 32 -14.71 7.18 -7.99
C ARG A 32 -13.70 7.12 -6.84
N LEU A 33 -13.67 6.01 -6.10
CA LEU A 33 -12.70 5.83 -5.01
C LEU A 33 -11.27 5.67 -5.51
N GLN A 34 -11.04 5.08 -6.68
CA GLN A 34 -9.72 5.05 -7.32
C GLN A 34 -9.23 6.47 -7.65
N PHE A 35 -10.07 7.31 -8.26
CA PHE A 35 -9.74 8.71 -8.51
C PHE A 35 -9.43 9.47 -7.22
N ILE A 36 -10.22 9.27 -6.17
CA ILE A 36 -9.96 9.87 -4.85
C ILE A 36 -8.61 9.40 -4.30
N GLY A 37 -8.31 8.10 -4.37
CA GLY A 37 -7.03 7.53 -3.95
C GLY A 37 -5.85 8.13 -4.71
N LEU A 38 -5.95 8.23 -6.04
CA LEU A 38 -4.92 8.87 -6.87
C LEU A 38 -4.76 10.36 -6.54
N ALA A 39 -5.86 11.09 -6.35
CA ALA A 39 -5.80 12.50 -5.97
C ALA A 39 -5.09 12.70 -4.63
N ILE A 40 -5.37 11.83 -3.64
CA ILE A 40 -4.66 11.83 -2.34
C ILE A 40 -3.16 11.58 -2.53
N LEU A 41 -2.78 10.60 -3.37
CA LEU A 41 -1.37 10.29 -3.65
C LEU A 41 -0.65 11.47 -4.30
N ILE A 42 -1.23 12.07 -5.35
CA ILE A 42 -0.62 13.20 -6.06
C ILE A 42 -0.52 14.41 -5.14
N TYR A 43 -1.59 14.70 -4.39
CA TYR A 43 -1.60 15.80 -3.42
C TYR A 43 -0.50 15.61 -2.36
N ASP A 44 -0.35 14.40 -1.83
CA ASP A 44 0.71 14.08 -0.87
C ASP A 44 2.11 14.18 -1.45
N HIS A 45 2.30 13.79 -2.72
CA HIS A 45 3.56 13.95 -3.44
C HIS A 45 3.97 15.41 -3.49
N ILE A 46 3.06 16.29 -3.95
CA ILE A 46 3.34 17.72 -4.10
C ILE A 46 3.68 18.32 -2.72
N LEU A 47 2.89 18.02 -1.70
CA LEU A 47 3.09 18.58 -0.36
C LEU A 47 4.44 18.16 0.25
N THR A 48 4.87 16.92 0.01
CA THR A 48 6.06 16.37 0.66
C THR A 48 7.31 16.38 -0.22
N LEU A 49 7.23 16.87 -1.46
CA LEU A 49 8.34 16.87 -2.43
C LEU A 49 9.57 17.62 -1.89
N HIS A 50 9.36 18.78 -1.26
CA HIS A 50 10.46 19.55 -0.70
C HIS A 50 11.21 18.78 0.40
N SER A 51 10.47 18.20 1.34
CA SER A 51 11.06 17.39 2.41
C SER A 51 11.68 16.10 1.89
N GLU A 52 11.09 15.48 0.86
CA GLU A 52 11.62 14.29 0.21
C GLU A 52 13.00 14.57 -0.41
N TRP A 53 13.12 15.69 -1.14
CA TRP A 53 14.39 16.10 -1.74
C TRP A 53 15.48 16.28 -0.69
N SER A 54 15.19 17.01 0.40
CA SER A 54 16.18 17.26 1.45
C SER A 54 16.53 16.00 2.27
N LEU A 55 15.55 15.14 2.57
CA LEU A 55 15.72 14.05 3.54
C LEU A 55 16.14 12.72 2.91
N ILE A 56 15.74 12.46 1.66
CA ILE A 56 15.89 11.14 1.01
C ILE A 56 16.77 11.21 -0.22
N TRP A 57 16.56 12.18 -1.12
CA TRP A 57 17.38 12.29 -2.33
C TRP A 57 18.85 12.57 -2.01
N ARG A 58 19.11 13.45 -1.05
CA ARG A 58 20.48 13.75 -0.55
C ARG A 58 21.05 12.70 0.41
N ALA A 59 20.26 11.73 0.88
CA ALA A 59 20.74 10.68 1.76
C ALA A 59 21.71 9.72 1.01
N PRO A 60 22.67 9.09 1.70
CA PRO A 60 23.56 8.12 1.06
C PRO A 60 22.76 6.95 0.46
N PRO A 61 23.32 6.28 -0.56
CA PRO A 61 22.68 5.13 -1.17
C PRO A 61 22.47 4.03 -0.12
N SER A 62 21.23 3.58 0.03
CA SER A 62 20.83 2.53 0.97
C SER A 62 19.64 1.78 0.39
N PHE A 63 19.43 0.54 0.85
CA PHE A 63 18.25 -0.23 0.45
C PHE A 63 16.95 0.53 0.77
N ALA A 64 16.85 1.16 1.96
CA ALA A 64 15.66 1.89 2.35
C ALA A 64 15.38 3.10 1.45
N LYS A 65 16.42 3.83 1.00
CA LYS A 65 16.29 4.93 0.04
C LYS A 65 15.64 4.47 -1.26
N TYR A 66 16.20 3.44 -1.89
CA TYR A 66 15.68 2.97 -3.18
C TYR A 66 14.32 2.28 -3.05
N ALA A 67 14.09 1.50 -1.99
CA ALA A 67 12.79 0.88 -1.74
C ALA A 67 11.70 1.94 -1.50
N PHE A 68 12.01 3.02 -0.78
CA PHE A 68 11.11 4.15 -0.60
C PHE A 68 10.78 4.82 -1.93
N LEU A 69 11.80 5.23 -2.70
CA LEU A 69 11.60 5.94 -3.96
C LEU A 69 10.84 5.07 -4.96
N LEU A 70 11.20 3.80 -5.08
CA LEU A 70 10.52 2.85 -5.94
C LEU A 70 9.05 2.74 -5.55
N ASN A 71 8.72 2.49 -4.27
CA ASN A 71 7.34 2.38 -3.83
C ASN A 71 6.56 3.67 -4.11
N ARG A 72 7.18 4.82 -3.81
CA ARG A 72 6.58 6.13 -3.92
C ARG A 72 6.18 6.48 -5.35
N TYR A 73 7.03 6.22 -6.34
CA TYR A 73 6.73 6.51 -7.75
C TYR A 73 5.99 5.39 -8.48
N LEU A 74 6.21 4.13 -8.08
CA LEU A 74 5.53 2.97 -8.68
C LEU A 74 4.02 3.01 -8.44
N VAL A 75 3.59 3.37 -7.23
CA VAL A 75 2.17 3.29 -6.83
C VAL A 75 1.29 4.26 -7.64
N PRO A 76 1.60 5.57 -7.77
CA PRO A 76 0.85 6.48 -8.63
C PRO A 76 0.84 6.04 -10.10
N GLY A 77 1.95 5.48 -10.61
CA GLY A 77 2.02 4.92 -11.96
C GLY A 77 1.04 3.76 -12.16
N CYS A 78 1.02 2.81 -11.21
CA CYS A 78 0.08 1.69 -11.24
C CYS A 78 -1.38 2.15 -11.11
N MET A 79 -1.66 3.14 -10.25
CA MET A 79 -3.00 3.71 -10.09
C MET A 79 -3.46 4.42 -11.37
N THR A 80 -2.58 5.18 -12.01
CA THR A 80 -2.89 5.87 -13.26
C THR A 80 -3.15 4.87 -14.38
N ALA A 81 -2.35 3.80 -14.48
CA ALA A 81 -2.57 2.72 -15.44
C ALA A 81 -3.89 1.97 -15.19
N ALA A 82 -4.21 1.68 -13.92
CA ALA A 82 -5.48 1.05 -13.54
C ALA A 82 -6.68 1.93 -13.90
N ILE A 83 -6.62 3.24 -13.59
CA ILE A 83 -7.69 4.19 -13.93
C ILE A 83 -7.82 4.33 -15.45
N TYR A 84 -6.70 4.47 -16.16
CA TYR A 84 -6.71 4.60 -17.63
C TYR A 84 -7.42 3.40 -18.28
N GLN A 85 -7.11 2.18 -17.82
CA GLN A 85 -7.76 0.96 -18.29
C GLN A 85 -9.26 0.90 -17.93
N MET A 86 -9.63 1.33 -16.73
CA MET A 86 -11.02 1.31 -16.25
C MET A 86 -11.85 2.51 -16.75
N SER A 87 -11.22 3.42 -17.49
CA SER A 87 -11.84 4.62 -18.03
C SER A 87 -12.13 4.47 -19.52
N LEU A 88 -13.21 5.11 -19.96
CA LEU A 88 -13.72 5.06 -21.35
C LEU A 88 -12.78 5.67 -22.42
N PHE A 89 -11.54 6.03 -22.06
CA PHE A 89 -10.59 6.68 -22.96
C PHE A 89 -9.88 5.69 -23.90
N THR A 90 -10.01 4.38 -23.67
CA THR A 90 -9.42 3.37 -24.54
C THR A 90 -10.44 2.96 -25.61
N TYR A 91 -10.32 3.51 -26.81
CA TYR A 91 -11.11 3.12 -27.99
C TYR A 91 -10.61 1.82 -28.65
N ALA A 92 -9.53 1.25 -28.13
CA ALA A 92 -8.99 -0.01 -28.61
C ALA A 92 -9.63 -1.15 -27.79
N ASP A 93 -10.37 -2.03 -28.47
CA ASP A 93 -10.92 -3.25 -27.88
C ASP A 93 -9.78 -4.08 -27.27
N LEU A 94 -9.58 -3.95 -25.97
CA LEU A 94 -8.57 -4.71 -25.27
C LEU A 94 -8.99 -6.18 -25.31
N THR A 95 -8.16 -7.03 -25.90
CA THR A 95 -8.43 -8.47 -25.94
C THR A 95 -8.51 -9.03 -24.52
N THR A 96 -9.29 -10.10 -24.32
CA THR A 96 -9.37 -10.80 -23.03
C THR A 96 -7.99 -11.19 -22.49
N SER A 97 -7.06 -11.58 -23.37
CA SER A 97 -5.68 -11.86 -22.99
C SER A 97 -4.91 -10.62 -22.51
N GLY A 98 -5.10 -9.46 -23.16
CA GLY A 98 -4.53 -8.19 -22.69
C GLY A 98 -5.04 -7.79 -21.30
N CYS A 99 -6.33 -8.02 -21.06
CA CYS A 99 -6.99 -7.79 -19.78
C CYS A 99 -6.37 -8.64 -18.64
N GLN A 100 -6.15 -9.93 -18.92
CA GLN A 100 -5.52 -10.87 -17.99
C GLN A 100 -4.08 -10.47 -17.66
N VAL A 101 -3.26 -10.17 -18.67
CA VAL A 101 -1.86 -9.77 -18.48
C VAL A 101 -1.79 -8.49 -17.66
N LEU A 102 -2.60 -7.48 -17.99
CA LEU A 102 -2.57 -6.19 -17.30
C LEU A 102 -2.99 -6.31 -15.82
N LEU A 103 -4.09 -7.00 -15.53
CA LEU A 103 -4.51 -7.22 -14.13
C LEU A 103 -3.51 -8.06 -13.35
N LEU A 104 -2.90 -9.08 -13.98
CA LEU A 104 -1.84 -9.87 -13.36
C LEU A 104 -0.63 -9.00 -13.04
N THR A 105 -0.18 -8.17 -13.98
CA THR A 105 0.97 -7.26 -13.80
C THR A 105 0.70 -6.25 -12.69
N LEU A 106 -0.46 -5.56 -12.70
CA LEU A 106 -0.83 -4.60 -11.65
C LEU A 106 -0.91 -5.26 -10.27
N SER A 107 -1.50 -6.45 -10.21
CA SER A 107 -1.63 -7.18 -8.94
C SER A 107 -0.27 -7.63 -8.41
N LEU A 108 0.62 -8.13 -9.28
CA LEU A 108 1.98 -8.51 -8.89
C LEU A 108 2.79 -7.31 -8.39
N LEU A 109 2.74 -6.18 -9.11
CA LEU A 109 3.39 -4.94 -8.70
C LEU A 109 2.85 -4.44 -7.36
N SER A 110 1.55 -4.57 -7.12
CA SER A 110 0.93 -4.19 -5.84
C SER A 110 1.45 -5.03 -4.67
N ILE A 111 1.63 -6.33 -4.86
CA ILE A 111 2.11 -7.22 -3.80
C ILE A 111 3.59 -7.01 -3.53
N CYS A 112 4.40 -6.82 -4.58
CA CYS A 112 5.79 -6.41 -4.41
C CYS A 112 5.89 -5.07 -3.67
N SER A 113 5.04 -4.09 -4.02
CA SER A 113 4.94 -2.80 -3.32
C SER A 113 4.61 -2.99 -1.83
N ILE A 114 3.60 -3.80 -1.51
CA ILE A 114 3.23 -4.10 -0.12
C ILE A 114 4.36 -4.80 0.64
N ALA A 115 5.04 -5.77 0.03
CA ALA A 115 6.15 -6.48 0.66
C ALA A 115 7.32 -5.52 0.97
N MET A 116 7.65 -4.62 0.03
CA MET A 116 8.65 -3.56 0.24
C MET A 116 8.23 -2.61 1.38
N ALA A 117 6.97 -2.17 1.39
CA ALA A 117 6.42 -1.32 2.44
C ALA A 117 6.55 -1.96 3.82
N ASN A 118 6.13 -3.22 3.96
CA ASN A 118 6.24 -3.98 5.20
C ASN A 118 7.71 -4.20 5.59
N GLY A 119 8.62 -4.35 4.64
CA GLY A 119 10.06 -4.39 4.88
C GLY A 119 10.61 -3.07 5.45
N LEU A 120 10.19 -1.92 4.94
CA LEU A 120 10.57 -0.61 5.49
C LEU A 120 10.04 -0.42 6.91
N VAL A 121 8.80 -0.85 7.17
CA VAL A 121 8.19 -0.85 8.51
C VAL A 121 8.97 -1.77 9.46
N LEU A 122 9.35 -2.97 9.00
CA LEU A 122 10.17 -3.91 9.76
C LEU A 122 11.51 -3.30 10.18
N MET A 123 12.22 -2.65 9.25
CA MET A 123 13.50 -1.99 9.53
C MET A 123 13.35 -0.98 10.67
N ARG A 124 12.29 -0.15 10.62
CA ARG A 124 11.98 0.82 11.69
C ARG A 124 11.77 0.15 13.04
N VAL A 125 11.01 -0.94 13.11
CA VAL A 125 10.74 -1.65 14.37
C VAL A 125 12.01 -2.34 14.89
N MET A 126 12.85 -2.88 14.01
CA MET A 126 14.13 -3.48 14.40
C MET A 126 15.06 -2.46 15.10
N LEU A 127 15.03 -1.18 14.69
CA LEU A 127 15.79 -0.12 15.36
C LEU A 127 15.29 0.16 16.78
N LEU A 128 13.97 0.11 16.99
CA LEU A 128 13.37 0.30 18.31
C LEU A 128 13.89 -0.74 19.32
N TRP A 129 14.12 -1.98 18.87
CA TRP A 129 14.59 -3.07 19.72
C TRP A 129 16.10 -3.04 20.03
N GLY A 130 16.87 -2.09 19.47
CA GLY A 130 18.28 -1.88 19.82
C GLY A 130 19.13 -3.15 19.72
N GLU A 131 19.82 -3.55 20.79
CA GLU A 131 20.70 -4.74 20.80
C GLU A 131 19.97 -6.09 20.99
N ASN A 132 18.64 -6.10 21.14
CA ASN A 132 17.92 -7.36 21.37
C ASN A 132 17.82 -8.20 20.08
N ARG A 133 18.82 -9.06 19.86
CA ARG A 133 18.93 -9.94 18.69
C ARG A 133 17.77 -10.94 18.58
N THR A 134 17.23 -11.41 19.71
CA THR A 134 16.11 -12.37 19.72
C THR A 134 14.85 -11.73 19.15
N ALA A 135 14.51 -10.51 19.61
CA ALA A 135 13.36 -9.78 19.09
C ALA A 135 13.50 -9.46 17.60
N LYS A 136 14.69 -9.04 17.15
CA LYS A 136 14.98 -8.82 15.73
C LYS A 136 14.82 -10.09 14.89
N ARG A 137 15.33 -11.24 15.36
CA ARG A 137 15.17 -12.54 14.67
C ARG A 137 13.70 -12.94 14.58
N LEU A 138 12.93 -12.77 15.65
CA LEU A 138 11.51 -13.08 15.67
C LEU A 138 10.72 -12.20 14.69
N LEU A 139 10.99 -10.89 14.70
CA LEU A 139 10.41 -9.92 13.75
C LEU A 139 10.77 -10.29 12.30
N GLY A 140 12.04 -10.59 12.01
CA GLY A 140 12.49 -11.03 10.69
C GLY A 140 11.83 -12.33 10.23
N ALA A 141 11.75 -13.34 11.10
CA ALA A 141 11.07 -14.60 10.82
C ALA A 141 9.58 -14.41 10.54
N SER A 142 8.89 -13.57 11.34
CA SER A 142 7.48 -13.25 11.13
C SER A 142 7.22 -12.55 9.79
N PHE A 143 8.14 -11.65 9.37
CA PHE A 143 8.07 -10.98 8.07
C PHE A 143 8.27 -11.96 6.91
N MET A 144 9.25 -12.86 7.00
CA MET A 144 9.49 -13.89 5.98
C MET A 144 8.28 -14.82 5.84
N LEU A 145 7.73 -15.27 6.97
CA LEU A 145 6.53 -16.12 6.98
C LEU A 145 5.32 -15.38 6.37
N SER A 146 5.06 -14.14 6.79
CA SER A 146 3.94 -13.35 6.27
C SER A 146 4.08 -13.08 4.76
N THR A 147 5.29 -12.76 4.30
CA THR A 147 5.56 -12.54 2.88
C THR A 147 5.34 -13.81 2.08
N LEU A 148 5.89 -14.95 2.53
CA LEU A 148 5.70 -16.24 1.88
C LEU A 148 4.21 -16.62 1.79
N CYS A 149 3.48 -16.54 2.90
CA CYS A 149 2.04 -16.81 2.91
C CYS A 149 1.25 -15.89 1.97
N THR A 150 1.61 -14.59 1.91
CA THR A 150 0.96 -13.62 1.03
C THR A 150 1.18 -13.96 -0.45
N PHE A 151 2.42 -14.24 -0.85
CA PHE A 151 2.76 -14.61 -2.22
C PHE A 151 2.11 -15.93 -2.62
N THR A 152 2.16 -16.96 -1.77
CA THR A 152 1.51 -18.25 -2.06
C THR A 152 -0.01 -18.09 -2.20
N ALA A 153 -0.66 -17.40 -1.27
CA ALA A 153 -2.11 -17.16 -1.34
C ALA A 153 -2.48 -16.35 -2.59
N PHE A 154 -1.67 -15.36 -2.96
CA PHE A 154 -1.88 -14.59 -4.19
C PHE A 154 -1.77 -15.45 -5.45
N ILE A 155 -0.72 -16.26 -5.58
CA ILE A 155 -0.53 -17.14 -6.74
C ILE A 155 -1.74 -18.08 -6.87
N LEU A 156 -2.19 -18.67 -5.76
CA LEU A 156 -3.38 -19.54 -5.73
C LEU A 156 -4.68 -18.77 -6.06
N ALA A 157 -4.80 -17.52 -5.61
CA ALA A 157 -5.95 -16.67 -5.93
C ALA A 157 -5.98 -16.33 -7.43
N MET A 158 -4.86 -15.84 -7.97
CA MET A 158 -4.75 -15.48 -9.38
C MET A 158 -4.92 -16.68 -10.30
N TRP A 159 -4.31 -17.84 -9.97
CA TRP A 159 -4.46 -19.05 -10.77
C TRP A 159 -5.93 -19.44 -10.96
N ARG A 160 -6.77 -19.24 -9.94
CA ARG A 160 -8.21 -19.52 -10.02
C ARG A 160 -9.01 -18.41 -10.70
N MET A 161 -8.58 -17.16 -10.60
CA MET A 161 -9.32 -16.00 -11.13
C MET A 161 -8.94 -15.66 -12.57
N LEU A 162 -7.76 -16.03 -13.06
CA LEU A 162 -7.23 -15.55 -14.34
C LEU A 162 -8.14 -15.89 -15.52
N LEU A 163 -8.72 -17.09 -15.54
CA LEU A 163 -9.62 -17.54 -16.59
C LEU A 163 -11.00 -16.86 -16.55
N ASP A 164 -11.37 -16.34 -15.38
CA ASP A 164 -12.65 -15.68 -15.11
C ASP A 164 -12.58 -14.15 -15.30
N ILE A 165 -11.43 -13.62 -15.75
CA ILE A 165 -11.26 -12.22 -16.12
C ILE A 165 -11.72 -12.03 -17.56
N GLN A 166 -12.70 -11.15 -17.75
CA GLN A 166 -13.23 -10.82 -19.07
C GLN A 166 -13.30 -9.31 -19.28
N PHE A 167 -13.10 -8.91 -20.54
CA PHE A 167 -13.34 -7.54 -20.98
C PHE A 167 -14.84 -7.35 -21.21
N PHE A 168 -15.44 -6.34 -20.58
CA PHE A 168 -16.84 -6.02 -20.75
C PHE A 168 -16.99 -4.79 -21.66
N PRO A 169 -17.43 -4.95 -22.93
CA PRO A 169 -17.45 -3.86 -23.91
C PRO A 169 -18.40 -2.71 -23.54
N TYR A 170 -19.48 -3.00 -22.81
CA TYR A 170 -20.50 -2.00 -22.45
C TYR A 170 -19.98 -0.95 -21.46
N VAL A 171 -19.01 -1.36 -20.65
CA VAL A 171 -18.41 -0.55 -19.59
C VAL A 171 -16.92 -0.28 -19.84
N GLN A 172 -16.37 -0.83 -20.94
CA GLN A 172 -14.96 -0.69 -21.36
C GLN A 172 -13.98 -0.98 -20.22
N MET A 173 -14.27 -2.00 -19.41
CA MET A 173 -13.45 -2.35 -18.25
C MET A 173 -13.18 -3.84 -18.13
N CYS A 174 -12.06 -4.12 -17.47
CA CYS A 174 -11.61 -5.44 -17.12
C CYS A 174 -12.16 -5.85 -15.76
N VAL A 175 -13.06 -6.84 -15.74
CA VAL A 175 -13.72 -7.24 -14.50
C VAL A 175 -13.50 -8.73 -14.24
N PRO A 176 -13.00 -9.11 -13.05
CA PRO A 176 -13.04 -10.50 -12.62
C PRO A 176 -14.49 -10.90 -12.33
N THR A 177 -15.00 -11.93 -13.00
CA THR A 177 -16.38 -12.41 -12.79
C THR A 177 -16.55 -13.25 -11.53
N ARG A 178 -15.44 -13.79 -10.99
CA ARG A 178 -15.41 -14.55 -9.74
C ARG A 178 -14.29 -14.07 -8.82
N THR A 179 -14.53 -14.18 -7.52
CA THR A 179 -13.52 -14.03 -6.48
C THR A 179 -13.08 -15.39 -5.94
N SER A 180 -11.90 -15.42 -5.33
CA SER A 180 -11.34 -16.61 -4.70
C SER A 180 -11.21 -16.41 -3.20
N ARG A 181 -11.55 -17.42 -2.40
CA ARG A 181 -11.34 -17.40 -0.94
C ARG A 181 -9.86 -17.24 -0.57
N TRP A 182 -8.94 -17.61 -1.47
CA TRP A 182 -7.51 -17.37 -1.29
C TRP A 182 -7.16 -15.87 -1.18
N LEU A 183 -7.99 -14.99 -1.73
CA LEU A 183 -7.81 -13.54 -1.60
C LEU A 183 -7.95 -13.06 -0.15
N ILE A 184 -8.81 -13.71 0.64
CA ILE A 184 -8.94 -13.45 2.09
C ILE A 184 -7.60 -13.74 2.77
N ALA A 185 -6.97 -14.87 2.44
CA ALA A 185 -5.67 -15.24 2.99
C ALA A 185 -4.55 -14.26 2.57
N THR A 186 -4.58 -13.75 1.33
CA THR A 186 -3.64 -12.72 0.84
C THR A 186 -3.68 -11.46 1.69
N TRP A 187 -4.86 -11.04 2.18
CA TRP A 187 -4.99 -9.84 3.01
C TRP A 187 -4.84 -10.11 4.52
N ALA A 188 -5.21 -11.30 4.97
CA ALA A 188 -5.07 -11.70 6.38
C ALA A 188 -3.60 -11.83 6.81
N SER A 189 -2.74 -12.37 5.94
CA SER A 189 -1.31 -12.56 6.24
C SER A 189 -0.56 -11.26 6.60
N PRO A 190 -0.61 -10.17 5.80
CA PRO A 190 0.04 -8.91 6.16
C PRO A 190 -0.63 -8.24 7.36
N LEU A 191 -1.96 -8.38 7.53
CA LEU A 191 -2.65 -7.85 8.71
C LEU A 191 -2.14 -8.50 10.00
N LEU A 192 -1.95 -9.81 10.03
CA LEU A 192 -1.40 -10.51 11.20
C LEU A 192 0.02 -10.05 11.54
N PHE A 193 0.84 -9.80 10.51
CA PHE A 193 2.17 -9.23 10.69
C PHE A 193 2.11 -7.80 11.24
N ASP A 194 1.22 -6.95 10.72
CA ASP A 194 1.03 -5.58 11.20
C ASP A 194 0.53 -5.57 12.66
N LEU A 195 -0.36 -6.48 13.03
CA LEU A 195 -0.79 -6.66 14.42
C LEU A 195 0.36 -7.12 15.33
N PHE A 196 1.16 -8.09 14.89
CA PHE A 196 2.32 -8.56 15.63
C PHE A 196 3.36 -7.44 15.83
N THR A 197 3.65 -6.65 14.79
CA THR A 197 4.58 -5.52 14.89
C THR A 197 4.04 -4.39 15.76
N LEU A 198 2.73 -4.12 15.73
CA LEU A 198 2.07 -3.18 16.64
C LEU A 198 2.18 -3.65 18.09
N LEU A 199 1.82 -4.92 18.39
CA LEU A 199 1.86 -5.48 19.73
C LEU A 199 3.27 -5.47 20.31
N THR A 200 4.28 -5.84 19.51
CA THR A 200 5.68 -5.80 19.94
C THR A 200 6.18 -4.37 20.16
N THR A 201 5.72 -3.40 19.36
CA THR A 201 6.02 -1.97 19.53
C THR A 201 5.40 -1.42 20.83
N VAL A 202 4.13 -1.75 21.09
CA VAL A 202 3.43 -1.37 22.34
C VAL A 202 4.11 -2.02 23.54
N TYR A 203 4.40 -3.32 23.47
CA TYR A 203 5.12 -4.04 24.51
C TYR A 203 6.47 -3.39 24.82
N ASN A 204 7.28 -3.10 23.80
CA ASN A 204 8.56 -2.42 23.98
C ASN A 204 8.41 -1.06 24.68
N THR A 205 7.37 -0.30 24.30
CA THR A 205 7.06 1.01 24.88
C THR A 205 6.67 0.90 26.36
N LEU A 206 5.87 -0.10 26.73
CA LEU A 206 5.42 -0.33 28.10
C LEU A 206 6.50 -0.96 28.99
N SER A 207 7.34 -1.85 28.44
CA SER A 207 8.39 -2.53 29.19
C SER A 207 9.63 -1.67 29.44
N ARG A 208 9.83 -0.57 28.70
CA ARG A 208 10.93 0.39 28.92
C ARG A 208 10.42 1.82 29.14
N PRO A 209 9.72 2.11 30.26
CA PRO A 209 9.17 3.43 30.52
C PRO A 209 10.18 4.51 31.00
N ARG A 210 11.49 4.36 30.76
CA ARG A 210 12.57 5.26 31.24
C ARG A 210 13.73 5.23 30.20
N ASP A 211 14.33 6.28 29.67
CA ASP A 211 14.43 7.71 30.01
C ASP A 211 13.79 8.65 28.98
N ALA A 212 13.13 9.71 29.48
CA ALA A 212 12.53 10.79 28.70
C ALA A 212 13.55 11.69 27.98
N HIS A 213 14.85 11.37 28.01
CA HIS A 213 15.92 12.20 27.47
C HIS A 213 16.19 12.01 25.96
N VAL A 214 15.56 11.03 25.30
CA VAL A 214 15.74 10.83 23.85
C VAL A 214 14.48 11.24 23.08
N PRO A 215 14.39 12.48 22.56
CA PRO A 215 13.21 12.97 21.84
C PRO A 215 12.81 12.07 20.67
N LEU A 216 13.78 11.44 20.01
CA LEU A 216 13.57 10.49 18.92
C LEU A 216 12.69 9.30 19.33
N ARG A 217 12.92 8.68 20.49
CA ARG A 217 12.17 7.47 20.90
C ARG A 217 10.73 7.80 21.29
N LYS A 218 10.52 8.96 21.93
CA LYS A 218 9.18 9.43 22.32
C LYS A 218 8.35 9.83 21.10
N ALA A 219 8.94 10.51 20.13
CA ALA A 219 8.32 10.78 18.85
C ALA A 219 8.03 9.47 18.09
N LEU A 220 8.98 8.54 18.07
CA LEU A 220 8.84 7.25 17.38
C LEU A 220 7.72 6.39 17.95
N ALA A 221 7.55 6.37 19.27
CA ALA A 221 6.53 5.58 19.94
C ALA A 221 5.13 6.20 19.79
N ARG A 222 4.97 7.50 20.06
CA ARG A 222 3.67 8.18 19.97
C ARG A 222 3.15 8.27 18.54
N ASP A 223 4.00 8.67 17.60
CA ASP A 223 3.63 8.78 16.19
C ASP A 223 3.63 7.42 15.49
N GLY A 224 4.45 6.47 15.98
CA GLY A 224 4.47 5.09 15.49
C GLY A 224 3.18 4.34 15.77
N ILE A 225 2.64 4.41 16.98
CA ILE A 225 1.38 3.74 17.33
C ILE A 225 0.24 4.23 16.45
N SER A 226 0.11 5.56 16.26
CA SER A 226 -0.93 6.14 15.40
C SER A 226 -0.82 5.67 13.94
N PHE A 227 0.41 5.56 13.42
CA PHE A 227 0.67 5.00 12.10
C PHE A 227 0.23 3.53 11.99
N PHE A 228 0.64 2.68 12.94
CA PHE A 228 0.26 1.26 12.94
C PHE A 228 -1.24 1.05 13.10
N LEU A 229 -1.92 1.85 13.92
CA LEU A 229 -3.37 1.80 14.05
C LEU A 229 -4.08 2.15 12.72
N GLY A 230 -3.64 3.20 12.03
CA GLY A 230 -4.16 3.55 10.71
C GLY A 230 -3.91 2.45 9.67
N LEU A 231 -2.72 1.85 9.67
CA LEU A 231 -2.36 0.74 8.79
C LEU A 231 -3.25 -0.49 9.03
N VAL A 232 -3.39 -0.91 10.29
CA VAL A 232 -4.24 -2.04 10.70
C VAL A 232 -5.70 -1.77 10.35
N ALA A 233 -6.22 -0.56 10.60
CA ALA A 233 -7.59 -0.21 10.26
C ALA A 233 -7.87 -0.32 8.76
N LEU A 234 -6.97 0.19 7.92
CA LEU A 234 -7.07 0.08 6.45
C LEU A 234 -6.98 -1.38 5.97
N ARG A 235 -6.13 -2.19 6.60
CA ARG A 235 -6.01 -3.63 6.29
C ARG A 235 -7.26 -4.41 6.70
N ILE A 236 -7.84 -4.10 7.86
CA ILE A 236 -9.12 -4.68 8.31
C ILE A 236 -10.24 -4.32 7.33
N LEU A 237 -10.31 -3.05 6.89
CA LEU A 237 -11.28 -2.62 5.89
C LEU A 237 -11.13 -3.46 4.60
N ASN A 238 -9.92 -3.62 4.09
CA ASN A 238 -9.67 -4.40 2.88
C ASN A 238 -10.02 -5.90 3.05
N LEU A 239 -9.67 -6.49 4.20
CA LEU A 239 -10.00 -7.88 4.53
C LEU A 239 -11.52 -8.08 4.65
N SER A 240 -12.23 -7.15 5.29
CA SER A 240 -13.68 -7.23 5.48
C SER A 240 -14.42 -7.19 4.13
N LEU A 241 -13.97 -6.34 3.20
CA LEU A 241 -14.55 -6.26 1.87
C LEU A 241 -14.18 -7.48 1.01
N ALA A 242 -12.96 -8.00 1.13
CA ALA A 242 -12.60 -9.27 0.48
C ALA A 242 -13.41 -10.46 1.01
N ALA A 243 -13.80 -10.45 2.29
CA ALA A 243 -14.61 -11.51 2.90
C ALA A 243 -16.05 -11.57 2.37
N THR A 244 -16.55 -10.49 1.76
CA THR A 244 -17.87 -10.49 1.10
C THR A 244 -17.90 -11.34 -0.17
N LEU A 245 -16.74 -11.70 -0.72
CA LEU A 245 -16.58 -12.42 -1.99
C LEU A 245 -17.23 -11.70 -3.19
N ASP A 246 -17.57 -10.43 -3.05
CA ASP A 246 -18.07 -9.60 -4.14
C ASP A 246 -16.89 -8.95 -4.89
N PRO A 247 -16.70 -9.23 -6.20
CA PRO A 247 -15.61 -8.64 -6.98
C PRO A 247 -15.67 -7.10 -7.01
N SER A 248 -16.87 -6.53 -7.02
CA SER A 248 -17.07 -5.08 -7.13
C SER A 248 -16.61 -4.36 -5.86
N LEU A 249 -16.99 -4.86 -4.68
CA LEU A 249 -16.56 -4.34 -3.38
C LEU A 249 -15.07 -4.57 -3.13
N THR A 250 -14.54 -5.69 -3.60
CA THR A 250 -13.11 -6.01 -3.48
C THR A 250 -12.26 -5.05 -4.30
N MET A 251 -12.58 -4.83 -5.58
CA MET A 251 -11.83 -3.88 -6.42
C MET A 251 -11.96 -2.44 -5.93
N LEU A 252 -13.12 -2.08 -5.37
CA LEU A 252 -13.36 -0.79 -4.74
C LEU A 252 -12.38 -0.49 -3.60
N ALA A 253 -12.16 -1.48 -2.73
CA ALA A 253 -11.31 -1.34 -1.56
C ALA A 253 -9.83 -1.32 -1.90
N VAL A 254 -9.39 -2.26 -2.75
CA VAL A 254 -7.96 -2.60 -2.90
C VAL A 254 -7.12 -1.41 -3.36
N PHE A 255 -7.55 -0.70 -4.39
CA PHE A 255 -6.77 0.43 -4.94
C PHE A 255 -6.80 1.65 -4.03
N PHE A 256 -7.97 1.95 -3.44
CA PHE A 256 -8.11 3.05 -2.48
C PHE A 256 -7.27 2.80 -1.22
N VAL A 257 -7.38 1.61 -0.63
CA VAL A 257 -6.60 1.21 0.53
C VAL A 257 -5.11 1.20 0.22
N TRP A 258 -4.70 0.67 -0.94
CA TRP A 258 -3.29 0.70 -1.35
C TRP A 258 -2.76 2.13 -1.43
N SER A 259 -3.53 3.05 -2.00
CA SER A 259 -3.18 4.48 -2.04
C SER A 259 -3.03 5.08 -0.64
N CYS A 260 -4.00 4.86 0.25
CA CYS A 260 -3.95 5.38 1.62
C CYS A 260 -2.78 4.80 2.43
N ILE A 261 -2.51 3.50 2.30
CA ILE A 261 -1.38 2.83 2.98
C ILE A 261 -0.05 3.44 2.51
N THR A 262 0.13 3.64 1.20
CA THR A 262 1.35 4.27 0.67
C THR A 262 1.51 5.69 1.16
N THR A 263 0.45 6.51 1.18
CA THR A 263 0.49 7.86 1.75
C THR A 263 0.87 7.87 3.24
N LEU A 264 0.25 6.99 4.05
CA LEU A 264 0.57 6.87 5.47
C LEU A 264 2.03 6.46 5.70
N LEU A 265 2.51 5.47 4.93
CA LEU A 265 3.90 5.02 4.98
C LEU A 265 4.85 6.17 4.65
N ASN A 266 4.63 6.87 3.54
CA ASN A 266 5.49 7.95 3.08
C ASN A 266 5.62 9.05 4.12
N ARG A 267 4.50 9.52 4.67
CA ARG A 267 4.50 10.53 5.75
C ARG A 267 5.23 10.05 6.98
N SER A 268 5.02 8.79 7.37
CA SER A 268 5.65 8.22 8.56
C SER A 268 7.17 8.15 8.43
N LEU A 269 7.68 7.76 7.25
CA LEU A 269 9.10 7.61 6.98
C LEU A 269 9.80 8.97 6.88
N LEU A 270 9.16 9.96 6.26
CA LEU A 270 9.68 11.33 6.22
C LEU A 270 9.77 11.95 7.62
N ARG A 271 8.71 11.80 8.44
CA ARG A 271 8.72 12.30 9.83
C ARG A 271 9.80 11.63 10.66
N LEU A 272 9.97 10.32 10.50
CA LEU A 272 11.03 9.57 11.16
C LEU A 272 12.41 10.10 10.77
N ARG A 273 12.68 10.20 9.46
CA ARG A 273 13.97 10.65 8.95
C ARG A 273 14.30 12.07 9.43
N LYS A 274 13.31 12.96 9.47
CA LYS A 274 13.47 14.29 10.04
C LYS A 274 13.86 14.23 11.53
N ALA A 275 13.14 13.45 12.32
CA ALA A 275 13.43 13.30 13.74
C ALA A 275 14.81 12.68 14.02
N GLU A 276 15.28 11.76 13.17
CA GLU A 276 16.64 11.19 13.25
C GLU A 276 17.69 12.30 13.08
N LEU A 277 17.59 13.10 12.01
CA LEU A 277 18.54 14.18 11.74
C LEU A 277 18.51 15.28 12.80
N ASP A 278 17.33 15.65 13.30
CA ASP A 278 17.18 16.64 14.37
C ASP A 278 17.84 16.16 15.66
N SER A 279 17.81 14.85 15.93
CA SER A 279 18.47 14.25 17.09
C SER A 279 19.99 14.19 16.92
N ASP A 280 20.48 13.82 15.73
CA ASP A 280 21.92 13.79 15.44
C ASP A 280 22.54 15.20 15.47
N ALA A 281 21.78 16.23 15.07
CA ALA A 281 22.20 17.62 15.16
C ALA A 281 22.28 18.12 16.61
N ALA A 282 21.42 17.63 17.49
CA ALA A 282 21.47 17.94 18.93
C ALA A 282 22.64 17.26 19.66
N ASP A 283 23.12 16.11 19.14
CA ASP A 283 24.14 15.26 19.78
C ASP A 283 25.60 15.51 19.29
N ALA A 284 25.89 16.50 18.42
CA ALA A 284 27.25 16.76 17.88
C ALA A 284 27.82 18.16 18.25
N PRO A 285 29.12 18.28 18.61
CA PRO A 285 30.24 17.68 17.88
C PRO A 285 31.20 16.83 18.74
N GLY A 286 30.72 15.73 19.34
CA GLY A 286 31.60 14.95 20.20
C GLY A 286 31.14 13.56 20.59
N LEU A 287 30.54 12.77 19.68
CA LEU A 287 30.62 11.29 19.67
C LEU A 287 29.74 10.79 18.52
N THR A 288 30.36 10.43 17.38
CA THR A 288 29.71 9.61 16.36
C THR A 288 29.53 8.19 16.91
N THR A 289 28.56 8.00 17.80
CA THR A 289 28.07 6.65 18.09
C THR A 289 27.19 6.25 16.93
N GLY A 290 27.65 5.28 16.15
CA GLY A 290 27.01 4.80 14.92
C GLY A 290 25.60 4.30 15.17
N ARG A 291 24.63 5.21 15.11
CA ARG A 291 23.22 4.87 15.11
C ARG A 291 22.89 4.37 13.71
N SER A 292 22.43 3.13 13.62
CA SER A 292 22.04 2.52 12.35
C SER A 292 20.74 3.15 11.86
N SER A 293 20.81 4.24 11.09
CA SER A 293 19.65 4.73 10.33
C SER A 293 19.46 3.86 9.09
N PRO A 294 18.23 3.48 8.70
CA PRO A 294 17.98 2.71 7.48
C PRO A 294 18.43 3.47 6.22
N PHE A 295 18.49 4.80 6.31
CA PHE A 295 18.86 5.71 5.24
C PHE A 295 20.33 6.15 5.29
N GLY A 296 21.11 5.64 6.25
CA GLY A 296 22.51 6.03 6.48
C GLY A 296 22.68 7.46 7.02
N VAL A 297 23.87 7.80 7.50
CA VAL A 297 24.22 9.15 7.97
C VAL A 297 24.78 9.94 6.77
N PRO A 298 24.32 11.16 6.47
CA PRO A 298 24.92 11.95 5.40
C PRO A 298 26.39 12.25 5.71
N PHE A 299 27.24 12.19 4.69
CA PHE A 299 28.62 12.69 4.77
C PHE A 299 28.58 14.18 5.08
N LYS A 300 29.31 14.63 6.11
CA LYS A 300 29.66 16.04 6.26
C LYS A 300 30.61 16.40 5.12
N GLU A 301 30.22 17.37 4.30
CA GLU A 301 31.16 18.18 3.52
C GLU A 301 31.96 19.09 4.46
#